data_AF-A0A962XHB4-F1
#
_entry.id   AF-A0A962XHB4-F1
#
_cell.length_a   1.000
_cell.length_b   1.000
_cell.length_c   1.000
_cell.angle_alpha   90.00
_cell.angle_beta   90.00
_cell.angle_gamma   90.00
#
_symmetry.space_group_name_H-M   'P 1'
#
loop_
_entity.id
_entity.type
_entity.pdbx_description
1 polymer ?
#
loop_
_entity_poly.entity_id
_entity_poly.type
_entity_poly.pdbx_seq_one_letter_code
_entity_poly.pdbx_strand_id
1 'polypeptide(L)'
;MNASAKPPGAPPRRPSRWREPQKPWLKPDAATLRHILRAGLPPVLARAYQGLLEQLASDFRRDWPGVRDDPPDWALPVAIHYRLFLFLSHDLEQQSTRLIELRRWQTAYGQRYSQAVTEAERQHHLLEFAHYLGANWRQQAADRRALQRWLDYDAIVERCQRRRAAGDQRLALVLERLGFLSAGLLKQLRGQ
;
A
#
# COMPACT_ATOMS: atom_id res chain seq x y z
N MET A 1 41.91 -0.53 -71.28
CA MET A 1 41.58 -1.86 -70.73
C MET A 1 41.48 -1.76 -69.21
N ASN A 2 40.26 -1.92 -68.72
CA ASN A 2 39.79 -2.38 -67.40
C ASN A 2 40.33 -1.72 -66.12
N ALA A 3 39.61 -0.67 -65.70
CA ALA A 3 39.40 -0.37 -64.29
C ALA A 3 38.59 -1.50 -63.64
N SER A 4 39.22 -2.32 -62.79
CA SER A 4 38.52 -3.25 -61.90
C SER A 4 38.16 -2.53 -60.61
N ALA A 5 36.93 -2.05 -60.52
CA ALA A 5 36.36 -1.57 -59.27
C ALA A 5 36.13 -2.76 -58.33
N LYS A 6 36.80 -2.73 -57.17
CA LYS A 6 36.55 -3.65 -56.05
C LYS A 6 35.14 -3.36 -55.50
N PRO A 7 34.24 -4.36 -55.33
CA PRO A 7 32.93 -4.07 -54.75
C PRO A 7 33.10 -3.65 -53.28
N PRO A 8 32.31 -2.68 -52.78
CA PRO A 8 32.38 -2.26 -51.39
C PRO A 8 32.00 -3.43 -50.48
N GLY A 9 32.87 -3.73 -49.52
CA GLY A 9 32.67 -4.78 -48.53
C GLY A 9 31.35 -4.58 -47.79
N ALA A 10 30.67 -5.69 -47.52
CA ALA A 10 29.40 -5.71 -46.82
C ALA A 10 29.47 -4.88 -45.52
N PRO A 11 28.42 -4.10 -45.18
CA PRO A 11 28.42 -3.29 -43.98
C PRO A 11 28.59 -4.18 -42.73
N PRO A 12 29.28 -3.71 -41.68
CA PRO A 12 29.48 -4.49 -40.47
C PRO A 12 28.12 -4.93 -39.91
N ARG A 13 28.02 -6.22 -39.55
CA ARG A 13 26.83 -6.78 -38.91
C ARG A 13 26.49 -5.90 -37.71
N ARG A 14 25.27 -5.34 -37.71
CA ARG A 14 24.75 -4.53 -36.60
C ARG A 14 25.05 -5.25 -35.29
N PRO A 15 25.61 -4.57 -34.27
CA PRO A 15 25.85 -5.22 -32.99
C PRO A 15 24.54 -5.83 -32.53
N SER A 16 24.60 -7.12 -32.19
CA SER A 16 23.50 -7.88 -31.59
C SER A 16 22.79 -6.97 -30.61
N ARG A 17 21.49 -6.69 -30.85
CA ARG A 17 20.61 -5.98 -29.92
C ARG A 17 20.97 -6.48 -28.53
N TRP A 18 21.62 -5.64 -27.72
CA TRP A 18 21.87 -5.97 -26.32
C TRP A 18 20.49 -6.25 -25.73
N ARG A 19 20.20 -7.53 -25.51
CA ARG A 19 19.00 -7.93 -24.78
C ARG A 19 19.42 -7.76 -23.35
N GLU A 20 18.80 -6.78 -22.70
CA GLU A 20 18.90 -6.64 -21.25
C GLU A 20 18.75 -8.05 -20.65
N PRO A 21 19.76 -8.55 -19.91
CA PRO A 21 19.65 -9.86 -19.31
C PRO A 21 18.33 -9.85 -18.54
N GLN A 22 17.45 -10.82 -18.80
CA GLN A 22 16.18 -10.90 -18.07
C GLN A 22 16.53 -11.09 -16.60
N LYS A 23 16.59 -9.99 -15.86
CA LYS A 23 16.86 -9.98 -14.43
C LYS A 23 15.73 -10.79 -13.81
N PRO A 24 16.06 -11.79 -12.97
CA PRO A 24 15.11 -12.78 -12.52
C PRO A 24 13.97 -12.03 -11.85
N TRP A 25 12.80 -12.10 -12.48
CA TRP A 25 11.58 -11.55 -11.94
C TRP A 25 11.35 -12.21 -10.59
N LEU A 26 11.79 -11.53 -9.52
CA LEU A 26 11.43 -11.85 -8.15
C LEU A 26 9.95 -11.54 -8.05
N LYS A 27 9.13 -12.48 -8.52
CA LYS A 27 7.74 -12.65 -8.11
C LYS A 27 7.81 -13.53 -6.88
N PRO A 28 8.18 -12.98 -5.70
CA PRO A 28 8.19 -13.79 -4.49
C PRO A 28 6.82 -14.42 -4.33
N ASP A 29 6.81 -15.70 -4.03
CA ASP A 29 5.57 -16.38 -3.73
C ASP A 29 4.98 -15.79 -2.43
N ALA A 30 3.67 -15.97 -2.25
CA ALA A 30 3.01 -15.44 -1.07
C ALA A 30 3.60 -16.02 0.23
N ALA A 31 4.13 -17.24 0.21
CA ALA A 31 4.72 -17.87 1.38
C ALA A 31 6.03 -17.19 1.79
N THR A 32 6.92 -16.87 0.85
CA THR A 32 8.16 -16.13 1.13
C THR A 32 7.87 -14.76 1.71
N LEU A 33 6.92 -14.02 1.13
CA LEU A 33 6.54 -12.70 1.66
C LEU A 33 6.03 -12.78 3.09
N ARG A 34 5.14 -13.73 3.38
CA ARG A 34 4.64 -13.95 4.74
C ARG A 34 5.74 -14.35 5.70
N HIS A 35 6.67 -15.20 5.27
CA HIS A 35 7.79 -15.60 6.10
C HIS A 35 8.63 -14.39 6.50
N ILE A 36 9.00 -13.54 5.52
CA ILE A 36 9.79 -12.33 5.76
C ILE A 36 9.04 -11.34 6.66
N LEU A 37 7.76 -11.06 6.37
CA LEU A 37 6.96 -10.12 7.16
C LEU A 37 6.75 -10.60 8.61
N ARG A 38 6.64 -11.93 8.82
CA ARG A 38 6.49 -12.54 10.15
C ARG A 38 7.80 -12.67 10.92
N ALA A 39 8.93 -12.61 10.25
CA ALA A 39 10.23 -12.81 10.88
C ALA A 39 10.45 -11.82 12.03
N GLY A 40 10.96 -12.33 13.16
CA GLY A 40 11.21 -11.52 14.35
C GLY A 40 9.98 -11.09 15.15
N LEU A 41 8.75 -11.44 14.74
CA LEU A 41 7.56 -11.20 15.56
C LEU A 41 7.40 -12.26 16.66
N PRO A 42 7.07 -11.86 17.90
CA PRO A 42 6.57 -12.79 18.91
C PRO A 42 5.34 -13.57 18.40
N PRO A 43 5.18 -14.87 18.73
CA PRO A 43 4.07 -15.69 18.21
C PRO A 43 2.67 -15.15 18.52
N VAL A 44 2.50 -14.42 19.63
CA VAL A 44 1.23 -13.77 19.99
C VAL A 44 0.92 -12.62 19.03
N LEU A 45 1.89 -11.73 18.78
CA LEU A 45 1.73 -10.61 17.85
C LEU A 45 1.58 -11.08 16.39
N ALA A 46 2.33 -12.11 16.00
CA ALA A 46 2.19 -12.72 14.67
C ALA A 46 0.80 -13.31 14.42
N ARG A 47 0.09 -13.76 15.47
CA ARG A 47 -1.31 -14.19 15.39
C ARG A 47 -2.26 -13.00 15.36
N ALA A 48 -2.08 -12.03 16.26
CA ALA A 48 -2.91 -10.83 16.32
C ALA A 48 -2.90 -10.06 14.98
N TYR A 49 -1.75 -9.96 14.34
CA TYR A 49 -1.57 -9.25 13.07
C TYR A 49 -1.74 -10.12 11.83
N GLN A 50 -2.16 -11.37 11.95
CA GLN A 50 -2.23 -12.28 10.79
C GLN A 50 -3.03 -11.69 9.63
N GLY A 51 -4.19 -11.10 9.89
CA GLY A 51 -5.00 -10.46 8.86
C GLY A 51 -4.28 -9.30 8.16
N LEU A 52 -3.60 -8.45 8.91
CA LEU A 52 -2.82 -7.32 8.36
C LEU A 52 -1.60 -7.80 7.57
N LEU A 53 -0.92 -8.86 8.03
CA LEU A 53 0.22 -9.46 7.34
C LEU A 53 -0.19 -10.06 5.99
N GLU A 54 -1.34 -10.75 5.93
CA GLU A 54 -1.90 -11.25 4.67
C GLU A 54 -2.29 -10.11 3.73
N GLN A 55 -2.89 -9.03 4.25
CA GLN A 55 -3.22 -7.84 3.46
C GLN A 55 -1.95 -7.21 2.88
N LEU A 56 -0.92 -6.97 3.69
CA LEU A 56 0.36 -6.41 3.23
C LEU A 56 1.02 -7.29 2.15
N ALA A 57 1.03 -8.60 2.33
CA ALA A 57 1.57 -9.53 1.33
C ALA A 57 0.76 -9.52 0.02
N SER A 58 -0.56 -9.36 0.10
CA SER A 58 -1.43 -9.21 -1.07
C SER A 58 -1.21 -7.87 -1.77
N ASP A 59 -1.17 -6.78 -1.02
CA ASP A 59 -1.00 -5.40 -1.52
C ASP A 59 0.34 -5.25 -2.26
N PHE A 60 1.43 -5.77 -1.66
CA PHE A 60 2.76 -5.81 -2.29
C PHE A 60 2.73 -6.47 -3.67
N ARG A 61 1.91 -7.51 -3.86
CA ARG A 61 1.84 -8.27 -5.11
C ARG A 61 0.94 -7.64 -6.17
N ARG A 62 -0.06 -6.86 -5.77
CA ARG A 62 -1.14 -6.42 -6.67
C ARG A 62 -0.95 -5.02 -7.23
N ASP A 63 -0.48 -4.06 -6.43
CA ASP A 63 -0.82 -2.66 -6.74
C ASP A 63 0.20 -1.62 -6.26
N TRP A 64 1.46 -2.00 -6.08
CA TRP A 64 2.51 -1.04 -5.71
C TRP A 64 3.23 -0.47 -6.94
N PRO A 65 3.18 0.86 -7.19
CA PRO A 65 3.83 1.48 -8.35
C PRO A 65 5.35 1.26 -8.40
N GLY A 66 6.02 1.18 -7.25
CA GLY A 66 7.47 0.97 -7.16
C GLY A 66 7.91 -0.48 -7.40
N VAL A 67 6.99 -1.42 -7.67
CA VAL A 67 7.36 -2.80 -8.05
C VAL A 67 8.16 -2.85 -9.36
N ARG A 68 8.06 -1.78 -10.15
CA ARG A 68 8.74 -1.59 -11.44
C ARG A 68 10.15 -1.03 -11.30
N ASP A 69 10.52 -0.50 -10.14
CA ASP A 69 11.85 0.03 -9.92
C ASP A 69 12.81 -1.12 -9.65
N ASP A 70 13.84 -1.20 -10.47
CA ASP A 70 14.92 -2.15 -10.26
C ASP A 70 15.69 -1.76 -8.99
N PRO A 71 15.99 -2.72 -8.11
CA PRO A 71 16.89 -2.45 -7.01
C PRO A 71 18.24 -2.00 -7.59
N PRO A 72 18.90 -1.02 -6.96
CA PRO A 72 20.26 -0.64 -7.36
C PRO A 72 21.21 -1.83 -7.20
N ASP A 73 22.34 -1.83 -7.90
CA ASP A 73 23.25 -2.97 -7.96
C ASP A 73 23.70 -3.45 -6.58
N TRP A 74 23.97 -2.52 -5.66
CA TRP A 74 24.33 -2.83 -4.26
C TRP A 74 23.23 -3.56 -3.48
N ALA A 75 21.97 -3.41 -3.89
CA ALA A 75 20.81 -4.02 -3.25
C ALA A 75 20.43 -5.36 -3.87
N LEU A 76 21.05 -5.78 -4.98
CA LEU A 76 20.74 -7.05 -5.65
C LEU A 76 20.82 -8.27 -4.71
N PRO A 77 21.83 -8.41 -3.82
CA PRO A 77 21.91 -9.54 -2.89
C PRO A 77 20.76 -9.59 -1.88
N VAL A 78 20.08 -8.45 -1.66
CA VAL A 78 19.01 -8.25 -0.67
C VAL A 78 17.74 -7.70 -1.31
N ALA A 79 17.55 -7.94 -2.62
CA ALA A 79 16.56 -7.26 -3.45
C ALA A 79 15.13 -7.34 -2.91
N ILE A 80 14.74 -8.49 -2.36
CA ILE A 80 13.39 -8.67 -1.79
C ILE A 80 13.18 -7.83 -0.52
N HIS A 81 14.18 -7.77 0.36
CA HIS A 81 14.13 -6.99 1.60
C HIS A 81 14.11 -5.50 1.29
N TYR A 82 14.91 -5.07 0.30
CA TYR A 82 14.93 -3.69 -0.19
C TYR A 82 13.58 -3.28 -0.79
N ARG A 83 12.99 -4.11 -1.66
CA ARG A 83 11.68 -3.83 -2.24
C ARG A 83 10.57 -3.80 -1.19
N LEU A 84 10.58 -4.73 -0.24
CA LEU A 84 9.64 -4.71 0.88
C LEU A 84 9.79 -3.45 1.72
N PHE A 85 11.02 -2.99 1.97
CA PHE A 85 11.27 -1.74 2.68
C PHE A 85 10.66 -0.54 1.95
N LEU A 86 10.86 -0.42 0.63
CA LEU A 86 10.28 0.67 -0.16
C LEU A 86 8.75 0.61 -0.19
N PHE A 87 8.19 -0.58 -0.38
CA PHE A 87 6.74 -0.78 -0.33
C PHE A 87 6.16 -0.36 1.02
N LEU A 88 6.75 -0.81 2.14
CA LEU A 88 6.26 -0.47 3.47
C LEU A 88 6.42 1.03 3.78
N SER A 89 7.47 1.67 3.27
CA SER A 89 7.64 3.13 3.39
C SER A 89 6.53 3.88 2.64
N HIS A 90 6.19 3.40 1.44
CA HIS A 90 5.07 3.94 0.68
C HIS A 90 3.72 3.70 1.35
N ASP A 91 3.46 2.49 1.87
CA ASP A 91 2.23 2.19 2.61
C ASP A 91 2.11 3.09 3.85
N LEU A 92 3.20 3.28 4.59
CA LEU A 92 3.25 4.17 5.76
C LEU A 92 2.80 5.60 5.40
N GLU A 93 3.35 6.16 4.33
CA GLU A 93 2.99 7.50 3.85
C GLU A 93 1.52 7.58 3.42
N GLN A 94 1.04 6.59 2.67
CA GLN A 94 -0.34 6.51 2.22
C GLN A 94 -1.32 6.39 3.40
N GLN A 95 -1.05 5.52 4.37
CA GLN A 95 -1.90 5.35 5.55
C GLN A 95 -1.88 6.61 6.43
N SER A 96 -0.71 7.24 6.61
CA SER A 96 -0.59 8.48 7.38
C SER A 96 -1.43 9.61 6.75
N THR A 97 -1.35 9.77 5.44
CA THR A 97 -2.16 10.73 4.69
C THR A 97 -3.65 10.45 4.84
N ARG A 98 -4.06 9.18 4.71
CA ARG A 98 -5.46 8.76 4.87
C ARG A 98 -5.99 9.05 6.27
N LEU A 99 -5.20 8.84 7.33
CA LEU A 99 -5.63 9.12 8.70
C LEU A 99 -5.74 10.63 8.98
N ILE A 100 -4.83 11.44 8.43
CA ILE A 100 -4.91 12.90 8.51
C ILE A 100 -6.20 13.40 7.83
N GLU A 101 -6.48 12.91 6.61
CA GLU A 101 -7.71 13.24 5.90
C GLU A 101 -8.95 12.76 6.66
N LEU A 102 -8.95 11.53 7.16
CA LEU A 102 -10.07 11.01 7.95
C LEU A 102 -10.35 11.86 9.19
N ARG A 103 -9.31 12.35 9.88
CA ARG A 103 -9.44 13.27 11.01
C ARG A 103 -10.00 14.62 10.57
N ARG A 104 -9.51 15.18 9.46
CA ARG A 104 -10.00 16.44 8.89
C ARG A 104 -11.49 16.35 8.56
N TRP A 105 -11.90 15.27 7.90
CA TRP A 105 -13.30 15.01 7.56
C TRP A 105 -14.15 14.80 8.80
N GLN A 106 -13.69 14.06 9.80
CA GLN A 106 -14.40 13.90 11.07
C GLN A 106 -14.68 15.25 11.73
N THR A 107 -13.69 16.14 11.81
CA THR A 107 -13.85 17.48 12.39
C THR A 107 -14.82 18.34 11.57
N ALA A 108 -14.63 18.39 10.25
CA ALA A 108 -15.46 19.19 9.36
C ALA A 108 -16.93 18.75 9.38
N TYR A 109 -17.20 17.44 9.38
CA TYR A 109 -18.57 16.92 9.46
C TYR A 109 -19.19 17.13 10.84
N GLY A 110 -18.43 16.96 11.92
CA GLY A 110 -18.92 17.27 13.26
C GLY A 110 -19.39 18.73 13.38
N GLN A 111 -18.63 19.67 12.81
CA GLN A 111 -19.03 21.07 12.77
C GLN A 111 -20.29 21.30 11.93
N ARG A 112 -20.34 20.78 10.70
CA ARG A 112 -21.53 20.90 9.82
C ARG A 112 -22.79 20.31 10.45
N TYR A 113 -22.67 19.12 11.06
CA TYR A 113 -23.77 18.46 11.75
C TYR A 113 -24.29 19.29 12.94
N SER A 114 -23.38 19.89 13.74
CA SER A 114 -23.76 20.74 14.87
C SER A 114 -24.42 22.06 14.46
N GLN A 115 -24.06 22.60 13.30
CA GLN A 115 -24.57 23.87 12.77
C GLN A 115 -25.86 23.70 11.95
N ALA A 116 -26.21 22.46 11.59
CA ALA A 116 -27.42 22.16 10.84
C ALA A 116 -28.68 22.52 11.65
N VAL A 117 -29.52 23.36 11.03
CA VAL A 117 -30.71 23.94 11.64
C VAL A 117 -31.88 22.97 11.55
N THR A 118 -31.94 22.21 10.46
CA THR A 118 -33.01 21.24 10.21
C THR A 118 -32.54 19.80 10.34
N GLU A 119 -33.47 18.92 10.68
CA GLU A 119 -33.20 17.48 10.72
C GLU A 119 -32.83 16.93 9.32
N ALA A 120 -33.43 17.47 8.26
CA ALA A 120 -33.10 17.09 6.88
C ALA A 120 -31.64 17.41 6.52
N GLU A 121 -31.12 18.58 6.93
CA GLU A 121 -29.71 18.95 6.75
C GLU A 121 -28.77 18.02 7.53
N ARG A 122 -29.13 17.68 8.78
CA ARG A 122 -28.36 16.72 9.59
C ARG A 122 -28.25 15.36 8.91
N GLN A 123 -29.37 14.84 8.40
CA GLN A 123 -29.42 13.57 7.68
C GLN A 123 -28.61 13.61 6.37
N HIS A 124 -28.63 14.74 5.66
CA HIS A 124 -27.81 14.92 4.47
C HIS A 124 -26.32 14.83 4.79
N HIS A 125 -25.84 15.56 5.79
CA HIS A 125 -24.44 15.50 6.23
C HIS A 125 -24.04 14.12 6.75
N LEU A 126 -24.97 13.43 7.43
CA LEU A 126 -24.77 12.06 7.90
C LEU A 126 -24.52 11.09 6.73
N LEU A 127 -25.33 11.15 5.67
CA LEU A 127 -25.18 10.33 4.47
C LEU A 127 -23.90 10.63 3.69
N GLU A 128 -23.56 11.92 3.58
CA GLU A 128 -22.34 12.37 2.92
C GLU A 128 -21.10 11.79 3.62
N PHE A 129 -21.09 11.84 4.96
CA PHE A 129 -20.00 11.27 5.74
C PHE A 129 -19.97 9.74 5.68
N ALA A 130 -21.14 9.08 5.73
CA ALA A 130 -21.23 7.62 5.54
C ALA A 130 -20.64 7.20 4.19
N HIS A 131 -20.91 7.98 3.13
CA HIS A 131 -20.33 7.74 1.81
C HIS A 131 -18.82 7.91 1.79
N TYR A 132 -18.29 8.99 2.38
CA TYR A 132 -16.85 9.20 2.52
C TYR A 132 -16.18 8.04 3.28
N LEU A 133 -16.85 7.51 4.31
CA LEU A 133 -16.47 6.28 4.98
C LEU A 133 -16.74 5.03 4.11
N GLY A 134 -16.55 5.10 2.79
CA GLY A 134 -16.56 3.97 1.87
C GLY A 134 -17.84 3.14 1.86
N ALA A 135 -18.99 3.71 2.21
CA ALA A 135 -20.27 3.04 1.94
C ALA A 135 -20.40 2.91 0.41
N ASN A 136 -20.39 1.66 -0.08
CA ASN A 136 -20.71 1.37 -1.47
C ASN A 136 -22.21 1.64 -1.71
N TRP A 137 -22.65 1.66 -2.97
CA TRP A 137 -24.04 1.98 -3.31
C TRP A 137 -25.09 1.09 -2.60
N ARG A 138 -24.74 -0.18 -2.28
CA ARG A 138 -25.60 -1.08 -1.50
C ARG A 138 -25.65 -0.68 -0.02
N GLN A 139 -24.49 -0.35 0.56
CA GLN A 139 -24.39 0.18 1.92
C GLN A 139 -25.02 1.56 2.05
N GLN A 140 -24.97 2.42 1.04
CA GLN A 140 -25.71 3.69 1.03
C GLN A 140 -27.22 3.46 1.03
N ALA A 141 -27.73 2.50 0.25
CA ALA A 141 -29.15 2.17 0.25
C ALA A 141 -29.58 1.59 1.61
N ALA A 142 -28.73 0.77 2.23
CA ALA A 142 -28.95 0.27 3.58
C ALA A 142 -28.87 1.39 4.63
N ASP A 143 -27.90 2.29 4.53
CA ASP A 143 -27.70 3.42 5.43
C ASP A 143 -28.86 4.43 5.33
N ARG A 144 -29.40 4.68 4.12
CA ARG A 144 -30.63 5.48 3.94
C ARG A 144 -31.85 4.84 4.61
N ARG A 145 -32.00 3.51 4.53
CA ARG A 145 -33.08 2.78 5.22
C ARG A 145 -32.85 2.74 6.74
N ALA A 146 -31.60 2.65 7.16
CA ALA A 146 -31.21 2.65 8.57
C ALA A 146 -31.40 4.04 9.18
N LEU A 147 -31.16 5.13 8.45
CA LEU A 147 -31.46 6.51 8.87
C LEU A 147 -32.91 6.72 9.29
N GLN A 148 -33.84 6.01 8.66
CA GLN A 148 -35.26 6.08 9.02
C GLN A 148 -35.61 5.31 10.30
N ARG A 149 -34.67 4.54 10.87
CA ARG A 149 -34.97 3.63 11.99
C ARG A 149 -33.93 3.62 13.13
N TRP A 150 -32.62 3.67 12.86
CA TRP A 150 -31.52 3.43 13.82
C TRP A 150 -30.17 4.12 13.50
N LEU A 151 -29.93 4.69 12.31
CA LEU A 151 -28.63 5.31 11.99
C LEU A 151 -28.56 6.73 12.53
N ASP A 152 -27.80 6.89 13.60
CA ASP A 152 -27.53 8.15 14.27
C ASP A 152 -26.08 8.63 14.02
N TYR A 153 -25.79 9.82 14.53
CA TYR A 153 -24.45 10.40 14.50
C TYR A 153 -23.42 9.49 15.19
N ASP A 154 -23.79 8.89 16.32
CA ASP A 154 -22.90 8.06 17.13
C ASP A 154 -22.46 6.79 16.38
N ALA A 155 -23.36 6.13 15.65
CA ALA A 155 -23.02 4.98 14.82
C ALA A 155 -21.99 5.33 13.73
N ILE A 156 -22.07 6.53 13.15
CA ILE A 156 -21.08 6.97 12.16
C ILE A 156 -19.75 7.33 12.81
N VAL A 157 -19.79 8.00 13.97
CA VAL A 157 -18.58 8.28 14.76
C VAL A 157 -17.89 6.97 15.13
N GLU A 158 -18.63 5.95 15.55
CA GLU A 158 -18.08 4.64 15.87
C GLU A 158 -17.44 3.97 14.64
N ARG A 159 -18.10 4.00 13.47
CA ARG A 159 -17.51 3.51 12.20
C ARG A 159 -16.21 4.24 11.87
N CYS A 160 -16.15 5.56 12.08
CA CYS A 160 -14.94 6.36 11.89
C CYS A 160 -13.84 5.95 12.86
N GLN A 161 -14.16 5.79 14.15
CA GLN A 161 -13.22 5.33 15.18
C GLN A 161 -12.64 3.95 14.86
N ARG A 162 -13.48 2.99 14.44
CA ARG A 162 -13.02 1.66 14.02
C ARG A 162 -12.06 1.74 12.83
N ARG A 163 -12.31 2.61 11.85
CA ARG A 163 -11.40 2.83 10.71
C ARG A 163 -10.08 3.45 11.13
N ARG A 164 -10.10 4.42 12.03
CA ARG A 164 -8.89 5.02 12.61
C ARG A 164 -8.08 3.96 13.35
N ALA A 165 -8.71 3.20 14.25
CA ALA A 165 -8.04 2.14 15.00
C ALA A 165 -7.41 1.08 14.07
N ALA A 166 -8.10 0.68 12.99
CA ALA A 166 -7.53 -0.23 11.99
C ALA A 166 -6.32 0.38 11.25
N GLY A 167 -6.38 1.67 10.91
CA GLY A 167 -5.26 2.40 10.32
C GLY A 167 -4.07 2.53 11.29
N ASP A 168 -4.33 2.85 12.56
CA ASP A 168 -3.32 2.97 13.61
C ASP A 168 -2.62 1.62 13.84
N GLN A 169 -3.37 0.52 13.89
CA GLN A 169 -2.81 -0.84 13.98
C GLN A 169 -1.93 -1.18 12.77
N ARG A 170 -2.36 -0.82 11.55
CA ARG A 170 -1.55 -1.01 10.34
C ARG A 170 -0.26 -0.20 10.38
N LEU A 171 -0.34 1.08 10.75
CA LEU A 171 0.85 1.95 10.88
C LEU A 171 1.84 1.39 11.91
N ALA A 172 1.35 0.98 13.09
CA ALA A 172 2.19 0.40 14.13
C ALA A 172 2.95 -0.85 13.63
N LEU A 173 2.23 -1.76 12.97
CA LEU A 173 2.83 -2.93 12.35
C LEU A 173 3.87 -2.54 11.29
N VAL A 174 3.52 -1.66 10.36
CA VAL A 174 4.40 -1.24 9.26
C VAL A 174 5.69 -0.61 9.78
N LEU A 175 5.61 0.27 10.79
CA LEU A 175 6.78 0.87 11.45
C LEU A 175 7.67 -0.20 12.09
N GLU A 176 7.07 -1.15 12.80
CA GLU A 176 7.81 -2.26 13.40
C GLU A 176 8.53 -3.11 12.33
N ARG A 177 7.86 -3.38 11.21
CA ARG A 177 8.44 -4.13 10.08
C ARG A 177 9.55 -3.35 9.39
N LEU A 178 9.43 -2.04 9.22
CA LEU A 178 10.49 -1.19 8.68
C LEU A 178 11.74 -1.20 9.57
N GLY A 179 11.56 -1.10 10.90
CA GLY A 179 12.66 -1.23 11.85
C GLY A 179 13.36 -2.58 11.76
N PHE A 180 12.61 -3.67 11.66
CA PHE A 180 13.16 -5.02 11.52
C PHE A 180 13.92 -5.20 10.19
N LEU A 181 13.32 -4.80 9.07
CA LEU A 181 13.92 -4.95 7.74
C LEU A 181 15.16 -4.08 7.57
N SER A 182 15.15 -2.84 8.05
CA SER A 182 16.33 -1.96 7.99
C SER A 182 17.52 -2.52 8.77
N ALA A 183 17.28 -3.04 9.98
CA ALA A 183 18.32 -3.72 10.76
C ALA A 183 18.86 -4.97 10.06
N GLY A 184 17.99 -5.76 9.40
CA GLY A 184 18.37 -6.92 8.60
C GLY A 184 19.24 -6.54 7.39
N LEU A 185 18.79 -5.54 6.62
CA LEU A 185 19.51 -5.02 5.46
C LEU A 185 20.92 -4.52 5.85
N LEU A 186 21.02 -3.72 6.91
CA LEU A 186 22.32 -3.21 7.39
C LEU A 186 23.28 -4.34 7.79
N LYS A 187 22.78 -5.39 8.45
CA LYS A 187 23.61 -6.55 8.83
C LYS A 187 24.09 -7.31 7.59
N GLN A 188 23.20 -7.54 6.63
CA GLN A 188 23.53 -8.26 5.40
C GLN A 188 24.54 -7.51 4.53
N LEU A 189 24.44 -6.18 4.46
CA LEU A 189 25.37 -5.34 3.70
C LEU A 189 26.73 -5.15 4.39
N ARG A 190 26.80 -5.24 5.72
CA ARG A 190 28.07 -5.17 6.48
C ARG A 190 28.80 -6.51 6.57
N GLY A 191 28.10 -7.62 6.37
CA GLY A 191 28.66 -8.97 6.34
C GLY A 191 29.15 -9.41 4.95
N GLN A 192 29.09 -8.51 3.96
CA GLN A 192 29.68 -8.63 2.63
C GLN A 192 30.93 -7.76 2.56
#